data_AF-A0A660NT86-F1
#
_entry.id   AF-A0A660NT86-F1
#
_cell.length_a   1.000
_cell.length_b   1.000
_cell.length_c   1.000
_cell.angle_alpha   90.00
_cell.angle_beta   90.00
_cell.angle_gamma   90.00
#
_symmetry.space_group_name_H-M   'P 1'
#
loop_
_entity.id
_entity.type
_entity.pdbx_description
1 polymer ?
#
loop_
_entity_poly.entity_id
_entity_poly.type
_entity_poly.pdbx_seq_one_letter_code
_entity_poly.pdbx_strand_id
1 'polypeptide(L)'
;MKRYTLLFIYSLLFMPFVVQAQQVFKKRNGIIVVKNDSLLRAMSFFTGKAEGGTWYADAINAYQKAMGDNIQVYNMIIPISSAFYWPEDYTEVKTNSQRATLNNMYAHIDNKVKKIELWNILEQHKDEAIYARTDHHWLPLAAYYAAQQFASVAKVPFRNLSSYEQQTIHRFVGSMAHFSGDATLMKSSPEDFIFYTPKNCPIKTTFIEYLLQNRRVVGTNLAVEGNF
;
A
#
# COMPACT_ATOMS: atom_id res chain seq x y z
N MET A 1 67.63 35.54 -16.24
CA MET A 1 66.29 35.50 -15.63
C MET A 1 65.26 35.03 -16.66
N LYS A 2 64.84 33.77 -16.60
CA LYS A 2 63.69 33.24 -17.39
C LYS A 2 62.62 32.85 -16.39
N ARG A 3 61.45 33.49 -16.44
CA ARG A 3 60.27 33.14 -15.63
C ARG A 3 59.46 32.10 -16.41
N TYR A 4 59.24 30.94 -15.80
CA TYR A 4 58.30 29.94 -16.31
C TYR A 4 56.99 30.08 -15.54
N THR A 5 55.91 30.41 -16.25
CA THR A 5 54.55 30.44 -15.70
C THR A 5 53.98 29.02 -15.82
N LEU A 6 53.70 28.39 -14.67
CA LEU A 6 53.04 27.09 -14.60
C LEU A 6 51.53 27.30 -14.77
N LEU A 7 50.95 26.81 -15.87
CA LEU A 7 49.49 26.78 -16.06
C LEU A 7 48.96 25.44 -15.54
N PHE A 8 48.17 25.47 -14.46
CA PHE A 8 47.35 24.32 -14.06
C PHE A 8 46.03 24.36 -14.83
N ILE A 9 45.83 23.41 -15.74
CA ILE A 9 44.54 23.18 -16.39
C ILE A 9 43.77 22.19 -15.52
N TYR A 10 42.81 22.69 -14.74
CA TYR A 10 41.80 21.83 -14.11
C TYR A 10 40.77 21.43 -15.16
N SER A 11 40.88 20.22 -15.70
CA SER A 11 39.82 19.59 -16.48
C SER A 11 38.77 19.03 -15.52
N LEU A 12 37.74 19.81 -15.22
CA LEU A 12 36.50 19.33 -14.60
C LEU A 12 35.77 18.44 -15.62
N LEU A 13 35.95 17.13 -15.52
CA LEU A 13 35.11 16.13 -16.17
C LEU A 13 33.70 16.20 -15.56
N PHE A 14 32.82 17.00 -16.16
CA PHE A 14 31.37 16.85 -15.97
C PHE A 14 30.95 15.53 -16.61
N MET A 15 30.83 14.46 -15.81
CA MET A 15 30.01 13.32 -16.21
C MET A 15 28.55 13.78 -16.13
N PRO A 16 27.80 13.81 -17.24
CA PRO A 16 26.37 14.03 -17.15
C PRO A 16 25.78 12.85 -16.38
N PHE A 17 25.20 13.13 -15.22
CA PHE A 17 24.21 12.23 -14.63
C PHE A 17 23.09 12.09 -15.67
N VAL A 18 23.12 11.00 -16.43
CA VAL A 18 21.98 10.61 -17.25
C VAL A 18 20.92 10.19 -16.26
N VAL A 19 20.01 11.11 -15.93
CA VAL A 19 18.75 10.75 -15.28
C VAL A 19 18.07 9.78 -16.22
N GLN A 20 18.07 8.50 -15.83
CA GLN A 20 17.46 7.48 -16.65
C GLN A 20 15.95 7.77 -16.68
N ALA A 21 15.43 8.10 -17.86
CA ALA A 21 14.06 8.54 -17.99
C ALA A 21 13.09 7.45 -17.50
N GLN A 22 12.22 7.81 -16.56
CA GLN A 22 11.10 6.97 -16.12
C GLN A 22 10.28 6.56 -17.35
N GLN A 23 10.04 5.27 -17.52
CA GLN A 23 9.20 4.76 -18.62
C GLN A 23 7.86 4.31 -18.07
N VAL A 24 6.77 4.67 -18.75
CA VAL A 24 5.43 4.27 -18.36
C VAL A 24 4.80 3.44 -19.47
N PHE A 25 4.34 2.23 -19.13
CA PHE A 25 3.64 1.34 -20.04
C PHE A 25 2.16 1.28 -19.65
N LYS A 26 1.28 1.75 -20.54
CA LYS A 26 -0.15 1.48 -20.42
C LYS A 26 -0.40 -0.01 -20.64
N LYS A 27 -1.16 -0.62 -19.73
CA LYS A 27 -1.59 -2.02 -19.77
C LYS A 27 -3.11 -2.11 -19.79
N ARG A 28 -3.65 -3.33 -19.78
CA ARG A 28 -5.10 -3.55 -19.86
C ARG A 28 -5.82 -2.95 -18.64
N ASN A 29 -7.10 -2.64 -18.79
CA ASN A 29 -7.97 -2.13 -17.72
C ASN A 29 -7.42 -0.87 -17.02
N GLY A 30 -6.74 0.01 -17.75
CA GLY A 30 -6.22 1.28 -17.21
C GLY A 30 -5.08 1.12 -16.19
N ILE A 31 -4.51 -0.08 -16.06
CA ILE A 31 -3.30 -0.29 -15.25
C ILE A 31 -2.12 0.31 -15.99
N ILE A 32 -1.20 0.92 -15.25
CA ILE A 32 0.09 1.36 -15.76
C ILE A 32 1.21 0.56 -15.09
N VAL A 33 2.29 0.34 -15.81
CA VAL A 33 3.55 -0.16 -15.27
C VAL A 33 4.58 0.93 -15.41
N VAL A 34 5.07 1.43 -14.29
CA VAL A 34 6.15 2.43 -14.23
C VAL A 34 7.47 1.69 -14.05
N LYS A 35 8.43 1.97 -14.91
CA LYS A 35 9.80 1.48 -14.82
C LYS A 35 10.71 2.62 -14.40
N ASN A 36 11.38 2.42 -13.27
CA ASN A 36 12.47 3.25 -12.80
C ASN A 36 13.70 2.35 -12.65
N ASP A 37 14.74 2.59 -13.44
CA ASP A 37 15.90 1.71 -13.59
C ASP A 37 15.50 0.24 -13.86
N SER A 38 15.89 -0.69 -12.98
CA SER A 38 15.53 -2.11 -13.04
C SER A 38 14.24 -2.45 -12.29
N LEU A 39 13.62 -1.47 -11.62
CA LEU A 39 12.43 -1.67 -10.81
C LEU A 39 11.16 -1.34 -11.59
N LEU A 40 10.19 -2.24 -11.50
CA LEU A 40 8.86 -2.06 -12.06
C LEU A 40 7.84 -1.92 -10.94
N ARG A 41 6.88 -1.00 -11.09
CA ARG A 41 5.70 -0.86 -10.23
C ARG A 41 4.44 -0.83 -11.10
N ALA A 42 3.50 -1.72 -10.82
CA ALA A 42 2.20 -1.73 -11.47
C ALA A 42 1.14 -1.07 -10.57
N MET A 43 0.30 -0.22 -11.15
CA MET A 43 -0.74 0.52 -10.42
C MET A 43 -2.03 0.61 -11.21
N SER A 44 -3.14 0.47 -10.50
CA SER A 44 -4.47 0.76 -11.05
C SER A 44 -4.77 2.25 -10.93
N PHE A 45 -5.32 2.82 -11.99
CA PHE A 45 -5.95 4.14 -11.95
C PHE A 45 -7.14 4.15 -10.98
N PHE A 46 -7.44 5.33 -10.43
CA PHE A 46 -8.61 5.52 -9.56
C PHE A 46 -9.71 6.28 -10.31
N THR A 47 -10.93 5.75 -10.28
CA THR A 47 -12.09 6.31 -11.00
C THR A 47 -13.08 7.05 -10.11
N GLY A 48 -12.92 7.00 -8.78
CA GLY A 48 -13.80 7.69 -7.85
C GLY A 48 -13.82 9.20 -8.10
N LYS A 49 -14.99 9.82 -7.95
CA LYS A 49 -15.17 11.27 -8.13
C LYS A 49 -14.97 11.99 -6.80
N ALA A 50 -14.71 13.29 -6.84
CA ALA A 50 -14.54 14.09 -5.62
C ALA A 50 -15.78 14.01 -4.72
N GLU A 51 -16.96 14.04 -5.31
CA GLU A 51 -18.28 13.90 -4.67
C GLU A 51 -18.72 12.44 -4.41
N GLY A 52 -17.86 11.47 -4.74
CA GLY A 52 -18.17 10.04 -4.66
C GLY A 52 -18.09 9.47 -3.24
N GLY A 53 -18.62 8.25 -3.08
CA GLY A 53 -18.48 7.47 -1.84
C GLY A 53 -19.47 7.82 -0.72
N THR A 54 -20.42 8.72 -0.96
CA THR A 54 -21.46 9.09 0.03
C THR A 54 -22.32 7.90 0.45
N TRP A 55 -22.68 7.01 -0.49
CA TRP A 55 -23.42 5.77 -0.18
C TRP A 55 -22.70 4.88 0.84
N TYR A 56 -21.36 4.86 0.83
CA TYR A 56 -20.58 4.12 1.80
C TYR A 56 -20.64 4.81 3.17
N ALA A 57 -20.50 6.14 3.21
CA ALA A 57 -20.67 6.91 4.43
C ALA A 57 -22.07 6.70 5.04
N ASP A 58 -23.12 6.72 4.22
CA ASP A 58 -24.50 6.45 4.64
C ASP A 58 -24.65 5.05 5.25
N ALA A 59 -24.02 4.04 4.65
CA ALA A 59 -24.02 2.68 5.18
C ALA A 59 -23.34 2.61 6.55
N ILE A 60 -22.17 3.22 6.71
CA ILE A 60 -21.45 3.28 8.00
C ILE A 60 -22.25 4.03 9.07
N ASN A 61 -22.90 5.14 8.70
CA ASN A 61 -23.78 5.90 9.59
C ASN A 61 -24.99 5.05 10.03
N ALA A 62 -25.58 4.28 9.11
CA ALA A 62 -26.66 3.35 9.41
C ALA A 62 -26.20 2.26 10.39
N TYR A 63 -24.99 1.71 10.23
CA TYR A 63 -24.42 0.77 11.18
C TYR A 63 -24.25 1.39 12.58
N GLN A 64 -23.66 2.59 12.69
CA GLN A 64 -23.50 3.24 14.00
C GLN A 64 -24.85 3.52 14.67
N LYS A 65 -25.87 3.91 13.90
CA LYS A 65 -27.23 4.08 14.42
C LYS A 65 -27.83 2.76 14.91
N ALA A 66 -27.69 1.69 14.14
CA ALA A 66 -28.26 0.38 14.47
C ALA A 66 -27.58 -0.27 15.68
N MET A 67 -26.28 -0.03 15.86
CA MET A 67 -25.48 -0.54 16.99
C MET A 67 -25.77 0.21 18.31
N GLY A 68 -26.46 1.35 18.25
CA GLY A 68 -26.79 2.16 19.42
C GLY A 68 -25.56 2.84 20.05
N ASP A 69 -25.71 3.35 21.26
CA ASP A 69 -24.65 4.12 21.94
C ASP A 69 -23.65 3.24 22.72
N ASN A 70 -23.94 1.95 22.89
CA ASN A 70 -23.09 1.01 23.65
C ASN A 70 -21.98 0.36 22.81
N ILE A 71 -22.04 0.50 21.49
CA ILE A 71 -21.09 -0.10 20.56
C ILE A 71 -20.49 1.00 19.68
N GLN A 72 -19.18 1.13 19.73
CA GLN A 72 -18.44 2.10 18.93
C GLN A 72 -18.11 1.53 17.56
N VAL A 73 -18.60 2.16 16.49
CA VAL A 73 -18.18 1.85 15.12
C VAL A 73 -16.92 2.67 14.79
N TYR A 74 -15.93 1.99 14.22
CA TYR A 74 -14.71 2.58 13.71
C TYR A 74 -14.67 2.44 12.19
N ASN A 75 -14.18 3.46 11.49
CA ASN A 75 -14.08 3.46 10.04
C ASN A 75 -12.68 3.87 9.58
N MET A 76 -12.06 3.02 8.76
CA MET A 76 -10.74 3.24 8.18
C MET A 76 -10.80 3.01 6.68
N ILE A 77 -10.67 4.07 5.88
CA ILE A 77 -10.62 3.98 4.43
C ILE A 77 -9.16 4.10 4.00
N ILE A 78 -8.67 3.11 3.26
CA ILE A 78 -7.26 2.97 2.90
C ILE A 78 -7.08 3.41 1.44
N PRO A 79 -6.26 4.44 1.14
CA PRO A 79 -5.89 4.77 -0.23
C PRO A 79 -5.16 3.60 -0.92
N ILE A 80 -5.26 3.49 -2.24
CA ILE A 80 -4.45 2.52 -3.00
C ILE A 80 -3.11 3.16 -3.42
N SER A 81 -2.15 2.35 -3.85
CA SER A 81 -0.79 2.79 -4.18
C SER A 81 -0.72 3.98 -5.16
N SER A 82 -1.65 4.07 -6.12
CA SER A 82 -1.71 5.20 -7.06
C SER A 82 -2.02 6.55 -6.41
N ALA A 83 -2.40 6.61 -5.13
CA ALA A 83 -2.53 7.88 -4.40
C ALA A 83 -1.18 8.58 -4.19
N PHE A 84 -0.10 7.79 -4.08
CA PHE A 84 1.22 8.29 -3.66
C PHE A 84 2.31 8.10 -4.71
N TYR A 85 2.15 7.13 -5.61
CA TYR A 85 3.20 6.75 -6.57
C TYR A 85 2.84 6.97 -8.04
N TRP A 86 1.66 7.50 -8.35
CA TRP A 86 1.29 7.79 -9.74
C TRP A 86 2.18 8.91 -10.30
N PRO A 87 2.77 8.75 -11.50
CA PRO A 87 3.63 9.80 -12.08
C PRO A 87 2.82 11.07 -12.37
N GLU A 88 3.27 12.23 -11.85
CA GLU A 88 2.55 13.50 -11.96
C GLU A 88 2.33 13.94 -13.42
N ASP A 89 3.34 13.72 -14.28
CA ASP A 89 3.30 14.11 -15.70
C ASP A 89 2.62 13.09 -16.62
N TYR A 90 2.17 11.94 -16.09
CA TYR A 90 1.56 10.90 -16.91
C TYR A 90 0.04 11.08 -17.04
N THR A 91 -0.39 11.51 -18.22
CA THR A 91 -1.78 11.93 -18.49
C THR A 91 -2.56 11.02 -19.45
N GLU A 92 -1.92 10.02 -20.07
CA GLU A 92 -2.60 9.09 -21.01
C GLU A 92 -3.67 8.19 -20.37
N VAL A 93 -3.58 8.02 -19.05
CA VAL A 93 -4.63 7.36 -18.25
C VAL A 93 -5.03 8.33 -17.15
N LYS A 94 -6.30 8.77 -17.19
CA LYS A 94 -6.84 9.67 -16.16
C LYS A 94 -7.02 8.90 -14.85
N THR A 95 -6.32 9.33 -13.81
CA THR A 95 -6.56 8.91 -12.42
C THR A 95 -7.14 10.10 -11.65
N ASN A 96 -8.22 9.88 -10.91
CA ASN A 96 -8.85 10.94 -10.12
C ASN A 96 -8.16 11.07 -8.74
N SER A 97 -8.37 12.21 -8.08
CA SER A 97 -7.85 12.44 -6.74
C SER A 97 -8.55 11.58 -5.70
N GLN A 98 -7.84 10.59 -5.16
CA GLN A 98 -8.31 9.80 -4.03
C GLN A 98 -8.50 10.67 -2.79
N ARG A 99 -7.64 11.68 -2.56
CA ARG A 99 -7.76 12.62 -1.43
C ARG A 99 -9.09 13.36 -1.46
N ALA A 100 -9.50 13.83 -2.62
CA ALA A 100 -10.77 14.55 -2.77
C ALA A 100 -11.98 13.65 -2.43
N THR A 101 -12.00 12.42 -2.96
CA THR A 101 -13.04 11.44 -2.63
C THR A 101 -13.05 11.09 -1.14
N LEU A 102 -11.87 10.87 -0.54
CA LEU A 102 -11.76 10.55 0.89
C LEU A 102 -12.25 11.70 1.77
N ASN A 103 -11.86 12.94 1.45
CA ASN A 103 -12.34 14.12 2.18
C ASN A 103 -13.87 14.22 2.13
N ASN A 104 -14.46 13.99 0.96
CA ASN A 104 -15.92 13.96 0.82
C ASN A 104 -16.56 12.86 1.66
N MET A 105 -16.03 11.63 1.61
CA MET A 105 -16.54 10.51 2.42
C MET A 105 -16.46 10.83 3.91
N TYR A 106 -15.32 11.30 4.42
CA TYR A 106 -15.15 11.64 5.83
C TYR A 106 -16.00 12.83 6.29
N ALA A 107 -16.29 13.78 5.41
CA ALA A 107 -17.23 14.88 5.67
C ALA A 107 -18.68 14.39 5.85
N HIS A 108 -19.06 13.31 5.16
CA HIS A 108 -20.41 12.72 5.24
C HIS A 108 -20.56 11.66 6.35
N ILE A 109 -19.46 11.16 6.92
CA ILE A 109 -19.51 10.22 8.04
C ILE A 109 -19.89 10.96 9.33
N ASP A 110 -20.87 10.44 10.05
CA ASP A 110 -21.38 10.95 11.31
C ASP A 110 -20.26 11.00 12.38
N ASN A 111 -20.29 12.04 13.22
CA ASN A 111 -19.27 12.25 14.26
C ASN A 111 -19.29 11.18 15.38
N LYS A 112 -20.37 10.41 15.52
CA LYS A 112 -20.43 9.24 16.40
C LYS A 112 -19.54 8.11 15.90
N VAL A 113 -19.27 8.01 14.59
CA VAL A 113 -18.32 7.05 14.03
C VAL A 113 -16.89 7.54 14.27
N LYS A 114 -16.01 6.68 14.80
CA LYS A 114 -14.59 7.02 14.95
C LYS A 114 -13.87 6.84 13.62
N LYS A 115 -13.53 7.98 13.00
CA LYS A 115 -12.76 8.05 11.76
C LYS A 115 -11.28 7.78 12.05
N ILE A 116 -10.70 6.84 11.33
CA ILE A 116 -9.28 6.50 11.37
C ILE A 116 -8.69 7.03 10.06
N GLU A 117 -8.03 8.18 10.15
CA GLU A 117 -7.47 8.88 8.99
C GLU A 117 -6.02 8.45 8.75
N LEU A 118 -5.73 7.94 7.55
CA LEU A 118 -4.42 7.39 7.21
C LEU A 118 -3.63 8.23 6.20
N TRP A 119 -4.25 9.21 5.54
CA TRP A 119 -3.63 9.91 4.40
C TRP A 119 -2.25 10.46 4.76
N ASN A 120 -2.18 11.32 5.80
CA ASN A 120 -0.93 11.99 6.17
C ASN A 120 0.12 10.99 6.70
N ILE A 121 -0.31 9.91 7.37
CA ILE A 121 0.59 8.88 7.89
C ILE A 121 1.24 8.14 6.72
N LEU A 122 0.44 7.67 5.77
CA LEU A 122 0.95 6.95 4.59
C LEU A 122 1.77 7.86 3.68
N GLU A 123 1.39 9.14 3.54
CA GLU A 123 2.15 10.15 2.79
C GLU A 123 3.53 10.41 3.42
N GLN A 124 3.60 10.51 4.75
CA GLN A 124 4.87 10.68 5.47
C GLN A 124 5.81 9.47 5.31
N HIS A 125 5.25 8.27 5.20
CA HIS A 125 6.00 7.01 5.08
C HIS A 125 6.13 6.50 3.64
N LYS A 126 5.80 7.31 2.62
CA LYS A 126 5.78 6.87 1.21
C LYS A 126 7.14 6.46 0.64
N ASP A 127 8.23 6.89 1.24
CA ASP A 127 9.57 6.51 0.82
C ASP A 127 10.01 5.15 1.40
N GLU A 128 9.21 4.57 2.30
CA GLU A 128 9.39 3.22 2.81
C GLU A 128 8.63 2.18 1.96
N ALA A 129 8.93 0.89 2.18
CA ALA A 129 8.25 -0.21 1.52
C ALA A 129 6.83 -0.44 2.11
N ILE A 130 5.94 0.55 1.91
CA ILE A 130 4.57 0.54 2.45
C ILE A 130 3.52 0.07 1.42
N TYR A 131 3.82 0.08 0.11
CA TYR A 131 2.96 -0.53 -0.91
C TYR A 131 3.75 -1.42 -1.85
N ALA A 132 3.18 -2.59 -2.14
CA ALA A 132 3.79 -3.55 -3.05
C ALA A 132 3.92 -2.93 -4.45
N ARG A 133 5.04 -3.23 -5.12
CA ARG A 133 5.26 -2.85 -6.51
C ARG A 133 4.50 -3.76 -7.48
N THR A 134 4.33 -5.02 -7.10
CA THR A 134 3.83 -6.12 -7.92
C THR A 134 2.47 -6.65 -7.46
N ASP A 135 1.92 -6.10 -6.38
CA ASP A 135 0.58 -6.43 -5.85
C ASP A 135 -0.30 -5.18 -5.73
N HIS A 136 -1.62 -5.37 -5.64
CA HIS A 136 -2.56 -4.26 -5.45
C HIS A 136 -2.71 -3.81 -4.00
N HIS A 137 -2.26 -4.62 -3.05
CA HIS A 137 -2.30 -4.27 -1.64
C HIS A 137 -1.11 -3.41 -1.21
N TRP A 138 -1.28 -2.79 -0.04
CA TRP A 138 -0.17 -2.32 0.76
C TRP A 138 0.72 -3.47 1.26
N LEU A 139 1.90 -3.14 1.79
CA LEU A 139 2.78 -4.09 2.48
C LEU A 139 2.51 -4.08 3.99
N PRO A 140 2.93 -5.12 4.74
CA PRO A 140 2.67 -5.24 6.17
C PRO A 140 3.12 -4.04 7.01
N LEU A 141 4.14 -3.28 6.58
CA LEU A 141 4.56 -2.07 7.27
C LEU A 141 3.50 -0.95 7.26
N ALA A 142 2.80 -0.76 6.14
CA ALA A 142 1.67 0.18 6.10
C ALA A 142 0.51 -0.28 6.99
N ALA A 143 0.23 -1.58 6.96
CA ALA A 143 -0.79 -2.18 7.81
C ALA A 143 -0.44 -2.03 9.30
N TYR A 144 0.85 -2.08 9.66
CA TYR A 144 1.32 -1.76 11.02
C TYR A 144 1.01 -0.31 11.40
N TYR A 145 1.32 0.67 10.55
CA TYR A 145 0.99 2.08 10.82
C TYR A 145 -0.52 2.32 10.92
N ALA A 146 -1.31 1.65 10.07
CA ALA A 146 -2.76 1.73 10.12
C ALA A 146 -3.33 1.12 11.41
N ALA A 147 -2.82 -0.05 11.82
CA ALA A 147 -3.21 -0.68 13.09
C ALA A 147 -2.79 0.16 14.30
N GLN A 148 -1.62 0.79 14.25
CA GLN A 148 -1.17 1.74 15.29
C GLN A 148 -2.12 2.92 15.40
N GLN A 149 -2.52 3.52 14.28
CA GLN A 149 -3.45 4.64 14.27
C GLN A 149 -4.84 4.23 14.77
N PHE A 150 -5.33 3.06 14.37
CA PHE A 150 -6.56 2.50 14.91
C PHE A 150 -6.47 2.33 16.43
N ALA A 151 -5.41 1.69 16.94
CA ALA A 151 -5.24 1.44 18.35
C ALA A 151 -5.15 2.74 19.17
N SER A 152 -4.48 3.76 18.64
CA SER A 152 -4.44 5.11 19.19
C SER A 152 -5.84 5.73 19.32
N VAL A 153 -6.64 5.71 18.24
CA VAL A 153 -8.03 6.22 18.24
C VAL A 153 -8.94 5.42 19.18
N ALA A 154 -8.76 4.10 19.23
CA ALA A 154 -9.49 3.19 20.11
C ALA A 154 -9.00 3.21 21.57
N LYS A 155 -7.88 3.89 21.85
CA LYS A 155 -7.23 3.98 23.17
C LYS A 155 -6.87 2.61 23.77
N VAL A 156 -6.40 1.70 22.92
CA VAL A 156 -5.92 0.37 23.34
C VAL A 156 -4.40 0.28 23.21
N PRO A 157 -3.73 -0.52 24.06
CA PRO A 157 -2.29 -0.71 23.95
C PRO A 157 -1.89 -1.27 22.58
N PHE A 158 -0.82 -0.74 22.01
CA PHE A 158 -0.24 -1.22 20.77
C PHE A 158 1.28 -1.27 20.91
N ARG A 159 1.89 -2.36 20.45
CA ARG A 159 3.33 -2.58 20.64
C ARG A 159 4.13 -1.88 19.55
N ASN A 160 5.32 -1.42 19.91
CA ASN A 160 6.29 -0.91 18.95
C ASN A 160 6.74 -2.04 18.00
N LEU A 161 7.13 -1.69 16.77
CA LEU A 161 7.54 -2.66 15.75
C LEU A 161 8.69 -3.58 16.21
N SER A 162 9.56 -3.10 17.11
CA SER A 162 10.65 -3.89 17.71
C SER A 162 10.17 -5.09 18.56
N SER A 163 8.91 -5.07 19.01
CA SER A 163 8.26 -6.19 19.70
C SER A 163 7.78 -7.30 18.77
N TYR A 164 8.05 -7.17 17.47
CA TYR A 164 7.75 -8.17 16.45
C TYR A 164 9.04 -8.74 15.88
N GLU A 165 8.96 -9.98 15.41
CA GLU A 165 9.99 -10.64 14.64
C GLU A 165 9.71 -10.42 13.15
N GLN A 166 10.71 -9.90 12.44
CA GLN A 166 10.63 -9.68 11.00
C GLN A 166 10.88 -10.99 10.27
N GLN A 167 10.07 -11.28 9.27
CA GLN A 167 10.21 -12.41 8.37
C GLN A 167 10.18 -11.90 6.92
N THR A 168 10.80 -12.62 6.00
CA THR A 168 10.91 -12.19 4.60
C THR A 168 10.60 -13.33 3.65
N ILE A 169 9.65 -13.08 2.75
CA ILE A 169 9.42 -13.91 1.57
C ILE A 169 10.14 -13.24 0.41
N HIS A 170 11.20 -13.88 -0.06
CA HIS A 170 11.99 -13.35 -1.16
C HIS A 170 11.31 -13.58 -2.51
N ARG A 171 11.60 -12.66 -3.43
CA ARG A 171 11.16 -12.73 -4.83
C ARG A 171 9.64 -12.87 -5.00
N PHE A 172 8.88 -12.25 -4.12
CA PHE A 172 7.44 -12.13 -4.22
C PHE A 172 7.03 -11.42 -5.51
N VAL A 173 5.98 -11.96 -6.15
CA VAL A 173 5.32 -11.38 -7.31
C VAL A 173 3.82 -11.45 -7.07
N GLY A 174 3.19 -10.30 -6.92
CA GLY A 174 1.78 -10.21 -6.59
C GLY A 174 0.81 -10.31 -7.76
N SER A 175 -0.44 -10.05 -7.43
CA SER A 175 -1.60 -10.06 -8.31
C SER A 175 -1.53 -9.09 -9.49
N MET A 176 -0.70 -8.04 -9.45
CA MET A 176 -0.56 -7.15 -10.60
C MET A 176 0.08 -7.84 -11.81
N ALA A 177 0.82 -8.93 -11.61
CA ALA A 177 1.26 -9.79 -12.71
C ALA A 177 0.08 -10.33 -13.53
N HIS A 178 -1.03 -10.66 -12.87
CA HIS A 178 -2.26 -11.03 -13.55
C HIS A 178 -3.03 -9.78 -14.02
N PHE A 179 -3.25 -8.79 -13.16
CA PHE A 179 -4.14 -7.66 -13.50
C PHE A 179 -3.63 -6.85 -14.69
N SER A 180 -2.32 -6.57 -14.74
CA SER A 180 -1.69 -5.88 -15.88
C SER A 180 -1.77 -6.67 -17.19
N GLY A 181 -2.00 -7.99 -17.14
CA GLY A 181 -1.97 -8.86 -18.32
C GLY A 181 -0.55 -9.12 -18.84
N ASP A 182 0.49 -8.77 -18.08
CA ASP A 182 1.89 -8.95 -18.47
C ASP A 182 2.69 -9.60 -17.34
N ALA A 183 2.40 -10.89 -17.11
CA ALA A 183 3.01 -11.65 -16.03
C ALA A 183 4.52 -11.79 -16.22
N THR A 184 5.01 -11.91 -17.46
CA THR A 184 6.44 -12.02 -17.76
C THR A 184 7.18 -10.75 -17.35
N LEU A 185 6.64 -9.57 -17.70
CA LEU A 185 7.22 -8.29 -17.30
C LEU A 185 7.25 -8.17 -15.77
N MET A 186 6.14 -8.43 -15.08
CA MET A 186 6.10 -8.30 -13.62
C MET A 186 7.02 -9.30 -12.90
N LYS A 187 7.16 -10.53 -13.41
CA LYS A 187 8.09 -11.53 -12.87
C LYS A 187 9.56 -11.17 -13.06
N SER A 188 9.89 -10.26 -13.98
CA SER A 188 11.28 -9.79 -14.17
C SER A 188 11.76 -8.84 -13.08
N SER A 189 10.85 -8.28 -12.27
CA SER A 189 11.17 -7.32 -11.19
C SER A 189 10.45 -7.68 -9.89
N PRO A 190 10.72 -8.87 -9.32
CA PRO A 190 10.09 -9.30 -8.08
C PRO A 190 10.52 -8.39 -6.91
N GLU A 191 9.86 -8.50 -5.77
CA GLU A 191 10.17 -7.75 -4.55
C GLU A 191 10.26 -8.65 -3.33
N ASP A 192 10.81 -8.14 -2.23
CA ASP A 192 10.74 -8.84 -0.95
C ASP A 192 9.45 -8.48 -0.24
N PHE A 193 8.74 -9.49 0.25
CA PHE A 193 7.56 -9.30 1.08
C PHE A 193 7.94 -9.51 2.55
N ILE A 194 8.04 -8.40 3.28
CA ILE A 194 8.44 -8.38 4.68
C ILE A 194 7.21 -8.34 5.57
N PHE A 195 7.07 -9.29 6.49
CA PHE A 195 5.98 -9.35 7.46
C PHE A 195 6.50 -9.51 8.89
N TYR A 196 5.61 -9.32 9.86
CA TYR A 196 5.98 -9.18 11.27
C TYR A 196 5.09 -10.06 12.15
N THR A 197 5.68 -10.98 12.91
CA THR A 197 4.98 -11.83 13.88
C THR A 197 5.24 -11.34 15.31
N PRO A 198 4.24 -11.30 16.22
CA PRO A 198 4.46 -10.78 17.56
C PRO A 198 5.40 -11.68 18.38
N LYS A 199 6.44 -11.11 19.00
CA LYS A 199 7.30 -11.84 19.95
C LYS A 199 6.52 -12.14 21.22
N ASN A 200 6.72 -13.34 21.78
CA ASN A 200 6.14 -13.77 23.06
C ASN A 200 4.60 -13.59 23.08
N CYS A 201 3.92 -13.98 21.99
CA CYS A 201 2.47 -13.90 21.92
C CYS A 201 1.85 -15.03 22.77
N PRO A 202 1.02 -14.73 23.78
CA PRO A 202 0.37 -15.77 24.59
C PRO A 202 -0.81 -16.43 23.85
N ILE A 203 -1.15 -15.97 22.64
CA ILE A 203 -2.29 -16.46 21.86
C ILE A 203 -1.87 -17.72 21.11
N LYS A 204 -2.57 -18.81 21.39
CA LYS A 204 -2.55 -20.02 20.55
C LYS A 204 -3.61 -19.88 19.46
N THR A 205 -3.26 -20.25 18.23
CA THR A 205 -4.16 -20.22 17.09
C THR A 205 -4.50 -21.64 16.66
N THR A 206 -5.75 -21.86 16.29
CA THR A 206 -6.21 -23.11 15.66
C THR A 206 -6.54 -22.82 14.20
N PHE A 207 -5.83 -23.49 13.29
CA PHE A 207 -6.01 -23.36 11.85
C PHE A 207 -6.91 -24.47 11.34
N ILE A 208 -7.95 -24.12 10.57
CA ILE A 208 -8.77 -25.06 9.82
C ILE A 208 -8.61 -24.72 8.35
N GLU A 209 -8.02 -25.64 7.59
CA GLU A 209 -7.87 -25.48 6.16
C GLU A 209 -9.12 -25.97 5.44
N TYR A 210 -9.72 -25.09 4.63
CA TYR A 210 -10.86 -25.43 3.79
C TYR A 210 -10.39 -25.91 2.42
N LEU A 211 -10.85 -27.09 2.03
CA LEU A 211 -10.62 -27.64 0.70
C LEU A 211 -11.59 -26.99 -0.27
N LEU A 212 -11.06 -26.39 -1.33
CA LEU A 212 -11.85 -25.69 -2.35
C LEU A 212 -11.84 -26.46 -3.68
N GLN A 213 -13.02 -26.67 -4.25
CA GLN A 213 -13.19 -27.10 -5.64
C GLN A 213 -14.14 -26.13 -6.34
N ASN A 214 -13.74 -25.57 -7.49
CA ASN A 214 -14.52 -24.56 -8.22
C ASN A 214 -15.00 -23.40 -7.32
N ARG A 215 -14.12 -22.91 -6.43
CA ARG A 215 -14.38 -21.84 -5.45
C ARG A 215 -15.49 -22.15 -4.43
N ARG A 216 -15.88 -23.42 -4.28
CA ARG A 216 -16.80 -23.88 -3.24
C ARG A 216 -16.02 -24.71 -2.23
N VAL A 217 -16.39 -24.55 -0.96
CA VAL A 217 -15.88 -25.42 0.11
C VAL A 217 -16.45 -26.82 -0.11
N VAL A 218 -15.57 -27.80 -0.28
CA VAL A 218 -15.93 -29.22 -0.45
C VAL A 218 -15.48 -30.09 0.72
N GLY A 219 -14.72 -29.53 1.66
CA GLY A 219 -14.28 -30.21 2.87
C GLY A 219 -13.37 -29.34 3.73
N THR A 220 -12.89 -29.92 4.83
CA THR A 220 -11.91 -29.31 5.73
C THR A 220 -10.87 -30.33 6.15
N ASN A 221 -9.63 -29.90 6.30
CA ASN A 221 -8.62 -30.68 7.00
C ASN A 221 -8.84 -30.63 8.52
N LEU A 222 -8.17 -31.53 9.25
CA LEU A 222 -8.16 -31.50 10.71
C LEU A 222 -7.56 -30.18 11.21
N ALA A 223 -8.10 -29.70 12.33
CA ALA A 223 -7.62 -28.49 12.97
C ALA A 223 -6.17 -28.68 13.46
N VAL A 224 -5.31 -27.70 13.20
CA VAL A 224 -3.91 -27.70 13.63
C VAL A 224 -3.66 -26.52 14.57
N GLU A 225 -3.06 -26.78 15.73
CA GLU A 225 -2.58 -25.70 16.60
C GLU A 225 -1.26 -25.13 16.09
N GLY A 226 -1.12 -23.81 16.15
CA GLY A 226 0.12 -23.12 15.82
C GLY A 226 0.26 -21.80 16.56
N ASN A 227 1.47 -21.27 16.54
CA ASN A 227 1.73 -19.89 16.94
C ASN A 227 1.22 -18.94 15.84
N PHE A 228 0.90 -17.71 16.24
CA PHE A 228 0.59 -16.64 15.30
C PHE A 228 1.85 -16.13 14.58
#